data_AF-A0A1M5Y7L4-F1
#
_entry.id   AF-A0A1M5Y7L4-F1
#
_cell.length_a   1.000
_cell.length_b   1.000
_cell.length_c   1.000
_cell.angle_alpha   90.00
_cell.angle_beta   90.00
_cell.angle_gamma   90.00
#
_symmetry.space_group_name_H-M   'P 1'
#
loop_
_entity.id
_entity.type
_entity.pdbx_description
1 polymer ?
#
loop_
_entity_poly.entity_id
_entity_poly.type
_entity_poly.pdbx_seq_one_letter_code
_entity_poly.pdbx_strand_id
1 'polypeptide(L)'
;MKQQIMDAICAKLDELQIPFSIKDDSYITVNTDFYEIGYGAEFKKIAYELNVFLDEANSAVSMYVKTVDQCLVAANGATRELASPSTTMFRKVKRFVYDKDGQGSVVTTDLGEVPNTVKNTAFKYGWKFSTALNLNKFHKTVDMNEVRLSRPDTSDILPEPEPELETPVKKPEPARKKRGFRRLFGGR
;
A
#
# COMPACT_ATOMS: atom_id res chain seq x y z
N MET A 1 16.53 9.75 -0.23
CA MET A 1 15.16 10.29 -0.44
C MET A 1 14.11 9.45 0.29
N LYS A 2 14.33 8.12 0.36
CA LYS A 2 13.52 7.18 1.16
C LYS A 2 13.16 7.69 2.56
N GLN A 3 14.14 8.20 3.31
CA GLN A 3 13.91 8.70 4.67
C GLN A 3 12.84 9.79 4.74
N GLN A 4 12.84 10.74 3.81
CA GLN A 4 11.84 11.83 3.78
C GLN A 4 10.41 11.31 3.53
N ILE A 5 10.28 10.27 2.69
CA ILE A 5 9.00 9.60 2.46
C ILE A 5 8.56 8.89 3.74
N MET A 6 9.48 8.17 4.38
CA MET A 6 9.22 7.44 5.62
C MET A 6 8.77 8.39 6.74
N ASP A 7 9.54 9.46 6.98
CA ASP A 7 9.25 10.48 7.98
C ASP A 7 7.88 11.12 7.74
N ALA A 8 7.53 11.42 6.48
CA ALA A 8 6.24 12.01 6.14
C ALA A 8 5.06 11.06 6.38
N ILE A 9 5.22 9.76 6.10
CA ILE A 9 4.20 8.75 6.40
C ILE A 9 4.08 8.58 7.92
N CYS A 10 5.19 8.44 8.64
CA CYS A 10 5.23 8.30 10.10
C CYS A 10 4.59 9.49 10.80
N ALA A 11 4.95 10.72 10.43
CA ALA A 11 4.36 11.93 10.99
C ALA A 11 2.83 11.97 10.83
N LYS A 12 2.31 11.47 9.71
CA LYS A 12 0.86 11.38 9.50
C LYS A 12 0.21 10.26 10.29
N LEU A 13 0.87 9.12 10.48
CA LEU A 13 0.38 8.07 11.38
C LEU A 13 0.34 8.55 12.83
N ASP A 14 1.35 9.32 13.26
CA ASP A 14 1.38 9.96 14.59
C ASP A 14 0.24 10.97 14.75
N GLU A 15 0.00 11.84 13.75
CA GLU A 15 -1.12 12.79 13.74
C GLU A 15 -2.48 12.09 13.86
N LEU A 16 -2.63 10.95 13.19
CA LEU A 16 -3.81 10.09 13.26
C LEU A 16 -3.89 9.23 14.53
N GLN A 17 -2.87 9.31 15.39
CA GLN A 17 -2.69 8.51 16.60
C GLN A 17 -2.76 7.00 16.33
N ILE A 18 -2.21 6.57 15.19
CA ILE A 18 -2.10 5.17 14.79
C ILE A 18 -0.71 4.69 15.21
N PRO A 19 -0.62 3.70 16.12
CA PRO A 19 0.68 3.17 16.52
C PRO A 19 1.31 2.39 15.37
N PHE A 20 2.59 2.62 15.12
CA PHE A 20 3.35 1.92 14.10
C PHE A 20 4.70 1.44 14.64
N SER A 21 5.35 0.59 13.87
CA SER A 21 6.72 0.15 14.10
C SER A 21 7.48 0.21 12.79
N ILE A 22 8.76 0.55 12.86
CA ILE A 22 9.66 0.58 11.70
C ILE A 22 10.55 -0.65 11.77
N LYS A 23 10.77 -1.31 10.64
CA LYS A 23 11.71 -2.42 10.49
C LYS A 23 12.66 -2.13 9.33
N ASP A 24 13.94 -2.44 9.52
CA ASP A 24 14.99 -2.43 8.49
C ASP A 24 15.06 -1.14 7.65
N ASP A 25 14.71 0.01 8.27
CA ASP A 25 14.65 1.35 7.67
C ASP A 25 13.92 1.44 6.32
N SER A 26 13.02 0.49 6.07
CA SER A 26 12.35 0.33 4.77
C SER A 26 10.92 -0.19 4.92
N TYR A 27 10.54 -0.65 6.10
CA TYR A 27 9.21 -1.16 6.41
C TYR A 27 8.54 -0.36 7.53
N ILE A 28 7.29 0.00 7.29
CA ILE A 28 6.38 0.50 8.32
C ILE A 28 5.29 -0.55 8.51
N THR A 29 5.09 -0.98 9.75
CA THR A 29 4.06 -1.95 10.11
C THR A 29 3.12 -1.35 11.15
N VAL A 30 1.82 -1.56 10.98
CA VAL A 30 0.77 -1.24 11.95
C VAL A 30 -0.01 -2.51 12.20
N ASN A 31 -0.17 -2.85 13.48
CA ASN A 31 -1.05 -3.91 13.92
C ASN A 31 -1.75 -3.39 15.19
N THR A 32 -2.99 -2.96 15.04
CA THR A 32 -3.74 -2.33 16.12
C THR A 32 -5.22 -2.58 15.98
N ASP A 33 -5.91 -2.49 17.10
CA ASP A 33 -7.36 -2.60 17.15
C ASP A 33 -8.02 -1.23 17.23
N PHE A 34 -9.15 -1.12 16.55
CA PHE A 34 -10.05 0.03 16.61
C PHE A 34 -11.48 -0.42 16.94
N TYR A 35 -12.36 0.55 17.16
CA TYR A 35 -13.78 0.32 17.41
C TYR A 35 -14.62 1.07 16.38
N GLU A 36 -15.68 0.43 15.89
CA GLU A 36 -16.59 1.06 14.94
C GLU A 36 -17.31 2.26 15.57
N ILE A 37 -17.52 3.31 14.77
CA ILE A 37 -18.38 4.44 15.14
C ILE A 37 -19.80 4.09 14.71
N GLY A 38 -20.59 3.56 15.64
CA GLY A 38 -21.99 3.18 15.41
C GLY A 38 -22.91 3.64 16.53
N TYR A 39 -24.20 3.74 16.21
CA TYR A 39 -25.30 3.93 17.17
C TYR A 39 -25.99 2.56 17.33
N GLY A 40 -25.50 1.72 18.24
CA GLY A 40 -26.05 0.39 18.49
C GLY A 40 -25.48 -0.25 19.76
N ALA A 41 -26.15 -1.28 20.26
CA ALA A 41 -25.75 -2.00 21.48
C ALA A 41 -24.56 -2.96 21.26
N GLU A 42 -24.21 -3.24 20.01
CA GLU A 42 -23.14 -4.16 19.64
C GLU A 42 -21.82 -3.41 19.47
N PHE A 43 -20.85 -3.70 20.34
CA PHE A 43 -19.50 -3.21 20.19
C PHE A 43 -18.77 -4.04 19.14
N LYS A 44 -18.42 -3.39 18.03
CA LYS A 44 -17.64 -4.00 16.97
C LYS A 44 -16.19 -3.54 17.04
N LYS A 45 -15.31 -4.50 17.29
CA LYS A 45 -13.87 -4.31 17.26
C LYS A 45 -13.38 -4.54 15.83
N ILE A 46 -12.36 -3.79 15.41
CA ILE A 46 -11.81 -3.83 14.07
C ILE A 46 -10.30 -4.05 14.21
N ALA A 47 -9.84 -5.25 13.89
CA ALA A 47 -8.41 -5.53 13.80
C ALA A 47 -7.89 -4.94 12.48
N TYR A 48 -6.90 -4.05 12.58
CA TYR A 48 -6.31 -3.33 11.46
C TYR A 48 -4.84 -3.69 11.31
N GLU A 49 -4.50 -4.14 10.11
CA GLU A 49 -3.14 -4.50 9.72
C GLU A 49 -2.74 -3.69 8.48
N LEU A 50 -1.62 -2.99 8.57
CA LEU A 50 -1.00 -2.27 7.46
C LEU A 50 0.49 -2.60 7.40
N ASN A 51 0.97 -2.86 6.20
CA ASN A 51 2.39 -2.98 5.91
C ASN A 51 2.72 -2.05 4.73
N VAL A 52 3.73 -1.19 4.90
CA VAL A 52 4.25 -0.32 3.86
C VAL A 52 5.71 -0.65 3.67
N PHE A 53 6.11 -0.91 2.43
CA PHE A 53 7.49 -1.17 2.05
C PHE A 53 7.98 -0.08 1.10
N LEU A 54 9.17 0.45 1.37
CA LEU A 54 9.83 1.48 0.58
C LEU A 54 11.04 0.86 -0.13
N ASP A 55 10.93 0.70 -1.44
CA ASP A 55 11.96 0.17 -2.32
C ASP A 55 12.72 1.32 -3.00
N GLU A 56 13.89 1.67 -2.48
CA GLU A 56 14.71 2.75 -3.03
C GLU A 56 15.30 2.41 -4.40
N ALA A 57 15.68 1.15 -4.62
CA ALA A 57 16.26 0.70 -5.88
C ALA A 57 15.27 0.87 -7.05
N ASN A 58 13.98 0.59 -6.81
CA ASN A 58 12.93 0.73 -7.81
C ASN A 58 12.15 2.05 -7.70
N SER A 59 12.49 2.91 -6.74
CA SER A 59 11.75 4.13 -6.38
C SER A 59 10.25 3.85 -6.31
N ALA A 60 9.88 2.87 -5.48
CA ALA A 60 8.52 2.37 -5.38
C ALA A 60 8.10 2.19 -3.91
N VAL A 61 6.85 2.53 -3.63
CA VAL A 61 6.19 2.24 -2.35
C VAL A 61 5.12 1.19 -2.59
N SER A 62 5.20 0.10 -1.86
CA SER A 62 4.19 -0.96 -1.86
C SER A 62 3.44 -0.95 -0.54
N MET A 63 2.13 -1.13 -0.59
CA MET A 63 1.29 -1.11 0.62
C MET A 63 0.36 -2.33 0.64
N TYR A 64 0.21 -2.94 1.81
CA TYR A 64 -0.79 -3.93 2.11
C TYR A 64 -1.68 -3.42 3.24
N VAL A 65 -2.99 -3.58 3.12
CA VAL A 65 -3.96 -3.24 4.17
C VAL A 65 -4.95 -4.37 4.32
N LYS A 66 -5.27 -4.73 5.57
CA LYS A 66 -6.31 -5.68 5.92
C LYS A 66 -7.07 -5.19 7.14
N THR A 67 -8.38 -5.34 7.10
CA THR A 67 -9.28 -5.05 8.22
C THR A 67 -10.16 -6.27 8.48
N VAL A 68 -10.23 -6.71 9.72
CA VAL A 68 -11.09 -7.82 10.16
C VAL A 68 -12.05 -7.28 11.21
N ASP A 69 -13.33 -7.52 10.98
CA ASP A 69 -14.40 -7.17 11.88
C ASP A 69 -14.56 -8.28 12.92
N GLN A 70 -14.53 -7.89 14.19
CA GLN A 70 -14.69 -8.76 15.36
C GLN A 70 -15.96 -8.32 16.11
N CYS A 71 -17.02 -9.12 15.97
CA CYS A 71 -18.25 -8.92 16.74
C CYS A 71 -18.19 -9.75 18.04
N LEU A 72 -18.44 -9.08 19.16
CA LEU A 72 -18.64 -9.75 20.44
C LEU A 72 -20.13 -10.09 20.57
N VAL A 73 -20.48 -11.35 20.35
CA VAL A 73 -21.87 -11.82 20.51
C VAL A 73 -22.00 -12.47 21.88
N ALA A 74 -22.87 -11.92 22.73
CA ALA A 74 -23.27 -12.56 23.97
C ALA A 74 -24.51 -13.43 23.71
N ALA A 75 -24.30 -14.74 23.52
CA ALA A 75 -25.39 -15.70 23.50
C ALA A 75 -25.40 -16.46 24.83
N ASN A 76 -26.49 -16.36 25.59
CA ASN A 76 -26.70 -17.10 26.85
C ASN A 76 -25.60 -16.92 27.92
N GLY A 77 -25.05 -15.71 28.06
CA GLY A 77 -24.01 -15.42 29.05
C GLY A 77 -22.59 -15.84 28.65
N ALA A 78 -22.41 -16.46 27.48
CA ALA A 78 -21.09 -16.72 26.89
C ALA A 78 -20.76 -15.66 25.83
N THR A 79 -19.66 -14.95 26.00
CA THR A 79 -19.11 -14.03 25.00
C THR A 79 -18.35 -14.84 23.95
N ARG A 80 -18.80 -14.80 22.70
CA ARG A 80 -18.09 -15.40 21.56
C ARG A 80 -17.64 -14.30 20.60
N GLU A 81 -16.37 -14.34 20.24
CA GLU A 81 -15.80 -13.44 19.22
C GLU A 81 -15.98 -14.09 17.84
N LEU A 82 -16.71 -13.41 16.96
CA LEU A 82 -16.88 -13.80 15.57
C LEU A 82 -16.04 -12.87 14.68
N ALA A 83 -15.04 -13.43 14.01
CA ALA A 83 -14.18 -12.69 13.08
C ALA A 83 -14.66 -12.88 11.64
N SER A 84 -14.82 -11.78 10.91
CA SER A 84 -15.14 -11.78 9.49
C SER A 84 -14.33 -10.70 8.75
N PRO A 85 -13.98 -10.91 7.47
CA PRO A 85 -13.39 -9.84 6.67
C PRO A 85 -14.33 -8.62 6.66
N SER A 86 -13.79 -7.43 6.92
CA SER A 86 -14.62 -6.23 6.88
C SER A 86 -15.12 -5.95 5.46
N THR A 87 -16.39 -5.57 5.37
CA THR A 87 -16.99 -5.05 4.12
C THR A 87 -16.53 -3.62 3.83
N THR A 88 -16.06 -2.87 4.83
CA THR A 88 -15.60 -1.48 4.71
C THR A 88 -14.20 -1.30 5.32
N MET A 89 -13.19 -1.14 4.45
CA MET A 89 -11.80 -0.93 4.87
C MET A 89 -11.50 0.52 5.27
N PHE A 90 -12.17 1.48 4.62
CA PHE A 90 -11.92 2.91 4.78
C PHE A 90 -13.14 3.56 5.44
N ARG A 91 -13.02 3.80 6.75
CA ARG A 91 -14.08 4.39 7.58
C ARG A 91 -13.45 5.09 8.79
N LYS A 92 -14.26 5.93 9.43
CA LYS A 92 -13.92 6.53 10.71
C LYS A 92 -14.10 5.51 11.82
N VAL A 93 -13.11 5.43 12.69
CA VAL A 93 -13.05 4.50 13.82
C VAL A 93 -12.64 5.22 15.10
N LYS A 94 -12.91 4.60 16.23
CA LYS A 94 -12.48 5.08 17.55
C LYS A 94 -11.33 4.25 18.08
N ARG A 95 -10.43 4.89 18.82
CA ARG A 95 -9.38 4.24 19.62
C ARG A 95 -9.39 4.84 21.02
N PHE A 96 -9.20 4.00 22.02
CA PHE A 96 -8.95 4.46 23.39
C PHE A 96 -7.45 4.67 23.56
N VAL A 97 -7.06 5.87 23.97
CA VAL A 97 -5.67 6.24 24.23
C VAL A 97 -5.56 6.65 25.68
N TYR A 98 -4.59 6.09 26.38
CA TYR A 98 -4.29 6.42 27.77
C TYR A 98 -3.03 7.29 27.81
N ASP A 99 -3.08 8.37 28.56
CA ASP A 99 -1.90 9.17 28.83
C ASP A 99 -1.01 8.53 29.92
N LYS A 100 0.08 9.22 30.28
CA LYS A 100 1.03 8.76 31.30
C LYS A 100 0.42 8.75 32.71
N ASP A 101 -0.65 9.50 32.92
CA ASP A 101 -1.36 9.61 34.20
C ASP A 101 -2.51 8.58 34.30
N GLY A 102 -2.74 7.80 33.23
CA GLY A 102 -3.78 6.78 33.14
C GLY A 102 -5.16 7.32 32.74
N GLN A 103 -5.26 8.60 32.37
CA GLN A 103 -6.50 9.18 31.87
C GLN A 103 -6.78 8.67 30.46
N GLY A 104 -7.93 8.00 30.30
CA GLY A 104 -8.40 7.51 29.01
C GLY A 104 -9.10 8.61 28.21
N SER A 105 -8.72 8.75 26.94
CA SER A 105 -9.38 9.60 25.95
C SER A 105 -9.82 8.77 24.74
N VAL A 106 -10.87 9.23 24.07
CA VAL A 106 -11.37 8.58 22.84
C VAL A 106 -10.96 9.43 21.65
N VAL A 107 -10.18 8.85 20.76
CA VAL A 107 -9.72 9.51 19.54
C VAL A 107 -10.45 8.94 18.36
N THR A 108 -10.87 9.81 17.44
CA THR A 108 -11.51 9.42 16.19
C THR A 108 -10.51 9.54 15.05
N THR A 109 -10.33 8.45 14.31
CA THR A 109 -9.32 8.34 13.24
C THR A 109 -10.01 7.91 11.96
N ASP A 110 -9.65 8.51 10.82
CA ASP A 110 -10.13 8.09 9.50
C ASP A 110 -9.13 7.14 8.83
N LEU A 111 -9.48 5.85 8.74
CA LEU A 111 -8.61 4.85 8.10
C LEU A 111 -8.46 5.07 6.59
N GLY A 112 -9.33 5.86 5.97
CA GLY A 112 -9.21 6.25 4.57
C GLY A 112 -8.06 7.24 4.31
N GLU A 113 -7.60 7.97 5.33
CA GLU A 113 -6.49 8.93 5.18
C GLU A 113 -5.13 8.25 5.06
N VAL A 114 -4.96 7.06 5.62
CA VAL A 114 -3.72 6.29 5.58
C VAL A 114 -3.28 5.95 4.14
N PRO A 115 -4.08 5.23 3.32
CA PRO A 115 -3.66 4.90 1.95
C PRO A 115 -3.48 6.15 1.08
N ASN A 116 -4.27 7.19 1.29
CA ASN A 116 -4.13 8.46 0.59
C ASN A 116 -2.80 9.14 0.93
N THR A 117 -2.41 9.14 2.20
CA THR A 117 -1.13 9.67 2.66
C THR A 117 0.04 8.92 2.02
N VAL A 118 0.04 7.60 2.06
CA VAL A 118 1.14 6.78 1.49
C VAL A 118 1.26 7.05 -0.01
N LYS A 119 0.14 7.00 -0.74
CA LYS A 119 0.09 7.24 -2.19
C LYS A 119 0.54 8.66 -2.57
N ASN A 120 0.01 9.68 -1.89
CA ASN A 120 0.33 11.07 -2.19
C ASN A 120 1.78 11.39 -1.87
N THR A 121 2.32 10.83 -0.78
CA THR A 121 3.73 10.99 -0.41
C THR A 121 4.62 10.34 -1.46
N ALA A 122 4.34 9.10 -1.87
CA ALA A 122 5.09 8.44 -2.95
C ALA A 122 5.14 9.30 -4.22
N PHE A 123 3.98 9.79 -4.69
CA PHE A 123 3.92 10.62 -5.90
C PHE A 123 4.61 11.97 -5.74
N LYS A 124 4.51 12.61 -4.57
CA LYS A 124 5.19 13.89 -4.28
C LYS A 124 6.70 13.79 -4.47
N TYR A 125 7.29 12.63 -4.16
CA TYR A 125 8.72 12.37 -4.31
C TYR A 125 9.06 11.63 -5.62
N GLY A 126 8.11 11.48 -6.54
CA GLY A 126 8.32 10.82 -7.84
C GLY A 126 8.40 9.30 -7.78
N TRP A 127 7.98 8.68 -6.68
CA TRP A 127 7.98 7.23 -6.50
C TRP A 127 6.70 6.60 -7.03
N LYS A 128 6.80 5.37 -7.55
CA LYS A 128 5.66 4.55 -7.94
C LYS A 128 4.92 4.09 -6.69
N PHE A 129 3.61 3.90 -6.80
CA PHE A 129 2.78 3.37 -5.72
C PHE A 129 2.03 2.13 -6.17
N SER A 130 2.02 1.09 -5.34
CA SER A 130 1.24 -0.12 -5.58
C SER A 130 0.58 -0.64 -4.30
N THR A 131 -0.60 -1.25 -4.45
CA THR A 131 -1.31 -1.90 -3.34
C THR A 131 -1.32 -3.40 -3.56
N ALA A 132 -0.79 -4.17 -2.61
CA ALA A 132 -0.87 -5.61 -2.58
C ALA A 132 -2.17 -6.08 -1.91
N LEU A 133 -2.83 -7.08 -2.51
CA LEU A 133 -4.06 -7.67 -1.98
C LEU A 133 -3.81 -8.85 -1.03
N ASN A 134 -2.59 -9.38 -1.02
CA ASN A 134 -2.23 -10.56 -0.23
C ASN A 134 -0.84 -10.38 0.37
N LEU A 135 -0.70 -10.63 1.67
CA LEU A 135 0.54 -10.45 2.40
C LEU A 135 1.68 -11.35 1.87
N ASN A 136 1.37 -12.59 1.45
CA ASN A 136 2.38 -13.48 0.86
C ASN A 136 2.87 -12.95 -0.50
N LYS A 137 1.97 -12.32 -1.28
CA LYS A 137 2.38 -11.66 -2.53
C LYS A 137 3.20 -10.41 -2.23
N PHE A 138 2.86 -9.69 -1.17
CA PHE A 138 3.59 -8.51 -0.71
C PHE A 138 5.03 -8.88 -0.33
N HIS A 139 5.23 -9.85 0.56
CA HIS A 139 6.57 -10.32 0.93
C HIS A 139 7.34 -10.85 -0.29
N LYS A 140 6.70 -11.63 -1.16
CA LYS A 140 7.36 -12.12 -2.38
C LYS A 140 7.76 -11.00 -3.34
N THR A 141 6.98 -9.92 -3.46
CA THR A 141 7.40 -8.75 -4.25
C THR A 141 8.57 -8.02 -3.61
N VAL A 142 8.69 -8.03 -2.28
CA VAL A 142 9.87 -7.48 -1.61
C VAL A 142 11.09 -8.39 -1.83
N ASP A 143 10.95 -9.69 -1.57
CA ASP A 143 12.04 -10.67 -1.70
C ASP A 143 12.56 -10.75 -3.15
N MET A 144 11.67 -10.75 -4.15
CA MET A 144 12.06 -10.79 -5.57
C MET A 144 12.79 -9.52 -6.03
N ASN A 145 12.53 -8.38 -5.38
CA ASN A 145 13.24 -7.13 -5.67
C ASN A 145 14.60 -7.08 -4.97
N GLU A 146 14.74 -7.67 -3.77
CA GLU A 146 16.04 -7.86 -3.11
C GLU A 146 16.96 -8.81 -3.90
N VAL A 147 16.42 -9.92 -4.44
CA VAL A 147 17.23 -10.91 -5.19
C VAL A 147 17.78 -10.35 -6.52
N ARG A 148 17.21 -9.28 -7.07
CA ARG A 148 17.75 -8.62 -8.27
C ARG A 148 19.00 -7.77 -8.00
N LEU A 149 19.39 -7.57 -6.74
CA LEU A 149 20.55 -6.76 -6.34
C LEU A 149 21.85 -7.55 -6.15
N SER A 150 21.83 -8.88 -6.23
CA SER A 150 23.05 -9.68 -6.31
C SER A 150 23.38 -10.04 -7.76
N ARG A 151 23.92 -9.07 -8.52
CA ARG A 151 24.73 -9.41 -9.71
C ARG A 151 26.13 -9.80 -9.21
N PRO A 152 26.71 -10.93 -9.64
CA PRO A 152 28.12 -11.17 -9.41
C PRO A 152 28.94 -10.14 -10.17
N ASP A 153 30.03 -9.70 -9.55
CA ASP A 153 31.03 -8.78 -10.08
C ASP A 153 31.35 -9.06 -11.56
N THR A 154 31.03 -8.11 -12.42
CA THR A 154 31.69 -7.93 -13.70
C THR A 154 33.05 -7.27 -13.45
N SER A 155 33.99 -8.05 -12.98
CA SER A 155 35.43 -7.77 -13.12
C SER A 155 36.00 -8.89 -13.96
N ASP A 156 35.96 -8.73 -15.27
CA ASP A 156 36.97 -9.23 -16.22
C ASP A 156 36.70 -8.60 -17.58
N ILE A 157 37.30 -7.43 -17.75
CA ILE A 157 37.50 -6.75 -19.03
C ILE A 157 38.73 -7.39 -19.68
N LEU A 158 38.56 -7.91 -20.89
CA LEU A 158 39.63 -8.07 -21.88
C LEU A 158 39.14 -7.38 -23.18
N PRO A 159 39.94 -6.49 -23.81
CA PRO A 159 39.46 -5.67 -24.91
C PRO A 159 39.65 -6.33 -26.28
N GLU A 160 38.63 -6.14 -27.13
CA GLU A 160 38.61 -5.95 -28.61
C GLU A 160 39.25 -7.00 -29.55
N PRO A 161 38.79 -7.15 -30.82
CA PRO A 161 38.69 -6.05 -31.80
C PRO A 161 37.41 -5.98 -32.66
N GLU A 162 37.20 -4.78 -33.23
CA GLU A 162 36.25 -4.45 -34.31
C GLU A 162 36.38 -5.38 -35.53
N PRO A 163 35.32 -5.49 -36.37
CA PRO A 163 35.45 -4.82 -37.67
C PRO A 163 34.17 -4.23 -38.28
N GLU A 164 34.39 -3.09 -38.94
CA GLU A 164 33.95 -2.66 -40.28
C GLU A 164 32.45 -2.48 -40.64
N LEU A 165 32.12 -1.18 -40.81
CA LEU A 165 31.27 -0.53 -41.81
C LEU A 165 30.61 -1.40 -42.91
N GLU A 166 29.28 -1.37 -42.99
CA GLU A 166 28.53 -1.13 -44.25
C GLU A 166 27.18 -0.42 -44.00
N THR A 167 26.94 0.69 -44.71
CA THR A 167 25.66 1.43 -44.84
C THR A 167 24.85 0.92 -46.06
N PRO A 168 23.72 1.53 -46.47
CA PRO A 168 22.40 1.71 -45.82
C PRO A 168 21.25 1.18 -46.73
N VAL A 169 20.11 0.72 -46.18
CA VAL A 169 18.92 0.42 -47.03
C VAL A 169 17.60 1.00 -46.47
N LYS A 170 17.13 2.01 -47.23
CA LYS A 170 15.81 2.62 -47.44
C LYS A 170 14.56 2.09 -46.69
N LYS A 171 13.84 3.06 -46.11
CA LYS A 171 12.38 3.14 -45.87
C LYS A 171 11.53 2.63 -47.05
N PRO A 172 10.34 2.07 -46.79
CA PRO A 172 9.12 2.90 -46.91
C PRO A 172 8.01 2.62 -45.88
N GLU A 173 7.40 3.70 -45.39
CA GLU A 173 5.99 3.79 -44.93
C GLU A 173 5.12 4.21 -46.14
N PRO A 174 3.76 4.24 -46.11
CA PRO A 174 2.80 3.82 -45.07
C PRO A 174 1.60 3.00 -45.63
N ALA A 175 0.77 2.39 -44.76
CA ALA A 175 -0.55 1.89 -45.16
C ALA A 175 -1.62 2.13 -44.07
N ARG A 176 -2.32 3.25 -44.21
CA ARG A 176 -3.48 3.67 -43.41
C ARG A 176 -4.71 2.84 -43.82
N LYS A 177 -5.10 1.84 -43.03
CA LYS A 177 -6.35 1.08 -43.27
C LYS A 177 -7.56 1.81 -42.68
N LYS A 178 -8.50 2.15 -43.57
CA LYS A 178 -9.89 2.54 -43.26
C LYS A 178 -10.65 1.34 -42.66
N ARG A 179 -11.34 1.57 -41.54
CA ARG A 179 -12.59 0.91 -41.11
C ARG A 179 -13.43 2.05 -40.54
N GLY A 180 -14.66 2.37 -40.94
CA GLY A 180 -15.71 1.56 -41.55
C GLY A 180 -16.78 1.28 -40.48
N PHE A 181 -17.99 1.83 -40.70
CA PHE A 181 -19.28 1.48 -40.04
C PHE A 181 -19.48 1.99 -38.59
N ARG A 182 -20.62 2.55 -38.14
CA ARG A 182 -22.05 2.47 -38.53
C ARG A 182 -22.80 3.79 -38.25
N ARG A 183 -23.82 4.05 -39.07
CA ARG A 183 -24.99 4.91 -38.81
C ARG A 183 -25.86 4.28 -37.71
N LEU A 184 -26.79 5.05 -37.12
CA LEU A 184 -28.25 4.82 -37.13
C LEU A 184 -28.93 5.60 -35.96
N PHE A 185 -29.82 6.54 -36.33
CA PHE A 185 -31.06 7.04 -35.69
C PHE A 185 -31.03 7.44 -34.18
N GLY A 186 -31.56 8.59 -33.75
CA GLY A 186 -32.78 9.26 -34.20
C GLY A 186 -33.95 8.81 -33.33
N GLY A 187 -34.29 9.57 -32.28
CA GLY A 187 -35.44 9.33 -31.42
C GLY A 187 -35.78 10.59 -30.63
N ARG A 188 -36.85 11.26 -31.06
CA ARG A 188 -37.63 12.20 -30.24
C ARG A 188 -38.43 11.40 -29.22
#